data_AF-A0A1J4Y1V0-F1
#
_entry.id   AF-A0A1J4Y1V0-F1
#
_cell.length_a   1.000
_cell.length_b   1.000
_cell.length_c   1.000
_cell.angle_alpha   90.00
_cell.angle_beta   90.00
_cell.angle_gamma   90.00
#
_symmetry.space_group_name_H-M   'P 1'
#
loop_
_entity.id
_entity.type
_entity.pdbx_description
1 polymer ?
#
loop_
_entity_poly.entity_id
_entity_poly.type
_entity_poly.pdbx_seq_one_letter_code
_entity_poly.pdbx_strand_id
1 'polypeptide(L)'
;MLEQIGKTSNMWLATTKYYCEYFAFTAVLMKLGIRSEIHECTIALCSMLESEGIIRAGTSTTLEEDKELRIDNQYYLKNKDVAADHDDLLDFVLEMKRVCETLTSEQTTSVRNLVSHL
;
A
#
# COMPACT_ATOMS: atom_id res chain seq x y z
N MET A 1 3.50 -3.40 -19.24
CA MET A 1 3.78 -2.01 -18.79
C MET A 1 4.95 -1.97 -17.82
N LEU A 2 4.89 -2.65 -16.66
CA LEU A 2 5.97 -2.68 -15.67
C LEU A 2 7.32 -3.14 -16.26
N GLU A 3 7.32 -4.21 -17.05
CA GLU A 3 8.54 -4.69 -17.73
C GLU A 3 9.21 -3.61 -18.60
N GLN A 4 8.41 -2.79 -19.28
CA GLN A 4 8.92 -1.74 -20.16
C GLN A 4 9.52 -0.59 -19.36
N ILE A 5 8.90 -0.26 -18.22
CA ILE A 5 9.42 0.73 -17.27
C ILE A 5 10.73 0.23 -16.67
N GLY A 6 10.78 -1.04 -16.23
CA GLY A 6 11.98 -1.66 -15.65
C GLY A 6 13.18 -1.70 -16.59
N LYS A 7 12.95 -1.92 -17.89
CA LYS A 7 14.02 -1.84 -18.91
C LYS A 7 14.60 -0.43 -19.09
N THR A 8 13.90 0.60 -18.62
CA THR A 8 14.25 2.01 -18.85
C THR A 8 14.75 2.68 -17.58
N SER A 9 14.16 2.39 -16.42
CA SER A 9 14.48 3.08 -15.17
C SER A 9 13.98 2.34 -13.92
N ASN A 10 14.92 1.94 -13.06
CA ASN A 10 14.62 1.40 -11.74
C ASN A 10 13.93 2.44 -10.84
N MET A 11 14.20 3.74 -11.03
CA MET A 11 13.49 4.81 -10.33
C MET A 11 12.01 4.80 -10.69
N TRP A 12 11.67 4.85 -11.98
CA TRP A 12 10.26 4.83 -12.38
C TRP A 12 9.58 3.50 -12.02
N LEU A 13 10.31 2.39 -12.07
CA LEU A 13 9.77 1.09 -11.66
C LEU A 13 9.40 1.06 -10.17
N ALA A 14 10.32 1.49 -9.28
CA ALA A 14 10.06 1.57 -7.84
C ALA A 14 8.90 2.54 -7.53
N THR A 15 8.88 3.70 -8.18
CA THR A 15 7.82 4.70 -8.02
C THR A 15 6.46 4.14 -8.44
N THR A 16 6.37 3.51 -9.61
CA THR A 16 5.11 2.94 -10.09
C THR A 16 4.62 1.81 -9.19
N LYS A 17 5.51 0.88 -8.79
CA LYS A 17 5.15 -0.23 -7.89
C LYS A 17 4.55 0.30 -6.59
N TYR A 18 5.29 1.14 -5.87
CA TYR A 18 4.85 1.68 -4.58
C TYR A 18 3.53 2.44 -4.70
N TYR A 19 3.36 3.30 -5.72
CA TYR A 19 2.12 4.06 -5.84
C TYR A 19 0.91 3.20 -6.22
N CYS A 20 1.10 2.10 -6.95
CA CYS A 20 0.02 1.13 -7.17
C CYS A 20 -0.47 0.54 -5.84
N GLU A 21 0.44 0.09 -4.99
CA GLU A 21 0.13 -0.49 -3.67
C GLU A 21 -0.48 0.58 -2.74
N TYR A 22 0.17 1.74 -2.66
CA TYR A 22 -0.27 2.85 -1.81
C TYR A 22 -1.67 3.32 -2.17
N PHE A 23 -1.99 3.48 -3.46
CA PHE A 23 -3.33 3.91 -3.87
C PHE A 23 -4.38 2.80 -3.73
N ALA A 24 -4.00 1.54 -3.93
CA ALA A 24 -4.90 0.42 -3.66
C ALA A 24 -5.30 0.37 -2.17
N PHE A 25 -4.33 0.54 -1.27
CA PHE A 25 -4.62 0.62 0.16
C PHE A 25 -5.36 1.90 0.55
N THR A 26 -5.03 3.04 -0.07
CA THR A 26 -5.77 4.30 0.12
C THR A 26 -7.24 4.15 -0.25
N ALA A 27 -7.58 3.36 -1.27
CA ALA A 27 -8.98 3.08 -1.61
C ALA A 27 -9.71 2.35 -0.46
N VAL A 28 -9.04 1.44 0.25
CA VAL A 28 -9.57 0.80 1.47
C VAL A 28 -9.83 1.85 2.56
N LEU A 29 -8.88 2.76 2.80
CA LEU A 29 -9.07 3.85 3.77
C LEU A 29 -10.26 4.75 3.38
N MET A 30 -10.39 5.09 2.10
CA MET A 30 -11.52 5.86 1.59
C MET A 30 -12.85 5.13 1.78
N LYS A 31 -12.90 3.81 1.56
CA LYS A 31 -14.08 2.97 1.86
C LYS A 31 -14.44 3.02 3.34
N LEU A 32 -13.43 3.05 4.21
CA LEU A 32 -13.57 3.25 5.65
C LEU A 32 -13.87 4.71 6.02
N GLY A 33 -13.88 5.66 5.08
CA GLY A 33 -14.10 7.08 5.35
C GLY A 33 -12.94 7.77 6.07
N ILE A 34 -11.73 7.21 6.00
CA ILE A 34 -10.51 7.73 6.62
C ILE A 34 -9.67 8.39 5.53
N ARG A 35 -9.20 9.60 5.80
CA ARG A 35 -8.23 10.31 4.94
C ARG A 35 -6.88 10.32 5.64
N SER A 36 -5.85 9.83 4.93
CA SER A 36 -4.45 9.94 5.35
C SER A 36 -3.62 10.39 4.15
N GLU A 37 -2.92 11.51 4.30
CA GLU A 37 -2.09 12.11 3.25
C GLU A 37 -0.59 11.99 3.51
N ILE A 38 -0.23 11.46 4.69
CA ILE A 38 1.15 11.22 5.11
C ILE A 38 1.42 9.73 4.95
N HIS A 39 2.48 9.38 4.20
CA HIS A 39 2.78 7.99 3.85
C HIS A 39 3.01 7.11 5.09
N GLU A 40 3.76 7.60 6.06
CA GLU A 40 4.05 6.92 7.32
C GLU A 40 2.76 6.67 8.13
N CYS A 41 1.85 7.65 8.19
CA CYS A 41 0.56 7.49 8.85
C CYS A 41 -0.33 6.47 8.11
N THR A 42 -0.31 6.49 6.78
CA THR A 42 -1.02 5.50 5.96
C THR A 42 -0.50 4.09 6.23
N ILE A 43 0.81 3.89 6.31
CA ILE A 43 1.41 2.58 6.61
C ILE A 43 1.09 2.14 8.04
N ALA A 44 1.11 3.05 9.01
CA ALA A 44 0.69 2.76 10.38
C ALA A 44 -0.79 2.30 10.45
N LEU A 45 -1.67 2.95 9.70
CA LEU A 45 -3.06 2.50 9.57
C LEU A 45 -3.17 1.12 8.92
N CYS A 46 -2.31 0.80 7.95
CA CYS A 46 -2.24 -0.54 7.36
C CYS A 46 -1.90 -1.58 8.45
N SER A 47 -0.87 -1.32 9.25
CA SER A 47 -0.47 -2.20 10.36
C SER A 47 -1.57 -2.39 11.41
N MET A 48 -2.31 -1.32 11.73
CA MET A 48 -3.49 -1.42 12.59
C MET A 48 -4.55 -2.34 11.98
N LEU A 49 -4.86 -2.20 10.68
CA LEU A 49 -5.85 -3.05 10.01
C LEU A 49 -5.40 -4.51 9.88
N GLU A 50 -4.09 -4.79 9.84
CA GLU A 50 -3.56 -6.15 9.97
C GLU A 50 -3.86 -6.74 11.35
N SER A 51 -3.66 -5.95 12.42
CA SER A 51 -3.95 -6.40 13.79
C SER A 51 -5.43 -6.68 14.03
N GLU A 52 -6.32 -5.97 13.33
CA GLU A 52 -7.77 -6.21 13.31
C GLU A 52 -8.19 -7.37 12.38
N GLY A 53 -7.24 -8.00 11.68
CA GLY A 53 -7.51 -9.10 10.74
C GLY A 53 -8.30 -8.69 9.50
N ILE A 54 -8.37 -7.39 9.18
CA ILE A 54 -9.06 -6.85 8.01
C ILE A 54 -8.19 -6.98 6.76
N ILE A 55 -6.88 -6.89 6.94
CA ILE A 55 -5.86 -7.00 5.89
C ILE A 55 -4.89 -8.12 6.23
N ARG A 56 -4.35 -8.79 5.21
CA ARG A 56 -3.33 -9.83 5.39
C ARG A 56 -2.09 -9.26 6.08
N ALA A 57 -1.60 -9.99 7.08
CA ALA A 57 -0.35 -9.67 7.75
C ALA A 57 0.84 -9.60 6.78
N GLY A 58 1.68 -8.57 6.93
CA GLY A 58 2.85 -8.30 6.10
C GLY A 58 2.61 -7.27 5.00
N THR A 59 1.35 -6.90 4.72
CA THR A 59 0.99 -5.81 3.80
C THR A 59 1.64 -4.48 4.20
N SER A 60 1.67 -4.15 5.50
CA SER A 60 2.31 -2.93 6.00
C SER A 60 3.83 -2.96 5.81
N THR A 61 4.45 -4.14 5.96
CA THR A 61 5.88 -4.34 5.72
C THR A 61 6.20 -4.17 4.24
N THR A 62 5.42 -4.77 3.34
CA THR A 62 5.57 -4.57 1.89
C THR A 62 5.48 -3.08 1.51
N LEU A 63 4.46 -2.37 2.00
CA LEU A 63 4.31 -0.94 1.74
C LEU A 63 5.51 -0.12 2.24
N GLU A 64 6.05 -0.43 3.42
CA GLU A 64 7.22 0.27 3.98
C GLU A 64 8.48 -0.01 3.17
N GLU A 65 8.74 -1.27 2.82
CA GLU A 65 9.90 -1.66 2.02
C GLU A 65 9.89 -1.01 0.63
N ASP A 66 8.74 -1.00 -0.04
CA ASP A 66 8.60 -0.40 -1.36
C ASP A 66 8.62 1.14 -1.31
N LYS A 67 8.14 1.75 -0.21
CA LYS A 67 8.32 3.19 0.05
C LYS A 67 9.80 3.55 0.15
N GLU A 68 10.55 2.80 0.94
CA GLU A 68 11.99 3.04 1.14
C GLU A 68 12.79 2.77 -0.14
N LEU A 69 12.46 1.72 -0.89
CA LEU A 69 13.09 1.44 -2.19
C LEU A 69 12.83 2.56 -3.19
N ARG A 70 11.60 3.10 -3.22
CA ARG A 70 11.29 4.30 -4.01
C ARG A 70 12.13 5.49 -3.55
N ILE A 71 12.19 5.79 -2.26
CA ILE A 71 12.95 6.94 -1.73
C ILE A 71 14.43 6.83 -2.14
N ASP A 72 15.00 5.64 -1.99
CA ASP A 72 16.37 5.34 -2.37
C ASP A 72 16.66 5.57 -3.85
N ASN A 73 15.74 5.17 -4.72
CA ASN A 73 15.92 5.34 -6.15
C ASN A 73 15.57 6.74 -6.65
N GLN A 74 14.55 7.38 -6.08
CA GLN A 74 14.03 8.66 -6.54
C GLN A 74 14.80 9.87 -5.98
N TYR A 75 15.15 9.85 -4.70
CA TYR A 75 15.78 10.99 -4.04
C TYR A 75 17.28 10.81 -3.82
N TYR A 76 17.71 9.58 -3.56
CA TYR A 76 19.12 9.27 -3.33
C TYR A 76 19.85 8.73 -4.56
N LEU A 77 19.13 8.55 -5.69
CA LEU A 77 19.67 8.10 -6.98
C LEU A 77 20.52 6.82 -6.89
N LYS A 78 20.20 5.94 -5.94
CA LYS A 78 20.98 4.72 -5.68
C LYS A 78 20.86 3.68 -6.79
N ASN A 79 19.84 3.80 -7.65
CA ASN A 79 19.55 2.90 -8.77
C ASN A 79 19.53 1.42 -8.38
N LYS A 80 19.02 1.12 -7.19
CA LYS A 80 18.78 -0.24 -6.69
C LYS A 80 17.84 -0.99 -7.62
N ASP A 81 18.12 -2.27 -7.80
CA ASP A 81 17.23 -3.17 -8.52
C ASP A 81 15.87 -3.27 -7.83
N VAL A 82 14.82 -3.38 -8.64
CA VAL A 82 13.44 -3.43 -8.17
C VAL A 82 12.84 -4.76 -8.57
N ALA A 83 12.54 -5.59 -7.57
CA ALA A 83 11.72 -6.77 -7.76
C ALA A 83 10.26 -6.32 -7.94
N ALA A 84 9.86 -6.11 -9.18
CA ALA A 84 8.50 -5.76 -9.57
C ALA A 84 7.94 -6.84 -10.49
N ASP A 85 7.34 -7.86 -9.88
CA ASP A 85 6.56 -8.85 -10.60
C ASP A 85 5.14 -8.30 -10.87
N HIS A 86 4.63 -8.56 -12.06
CA HIS A 86 3.32 -8.06 -12.46
C HIS A 86 2.18 -8.76 -11.71
N ASP A 87 2.29 -10.08 -11.54
CA ASP A 87 1.23 -10.89 -10.98
C ASP A 87 1.15 -10.66 -9.47
N ASP A 88 2.29 -10.52 -8.78
CA ASP A 88 2.33 -10.12 -7.36
C ASP A 88 1.63 -8.77 -7.13
N LEU A 89 1.91 -7.78 -7.98
CA LEU A 89 1.30 -6.45 -7.86
C LEU A 89 -0.20 -6.50 -8.18
N LEU A 90 -0.60 -7.28 -9.18
CA LEU A 90 -2.00 -7.48 -9.52
C LEU A 90 -2.75 -8.16 -8.36
N ASP A 91 -2.16 -9.19 -7.75
CA ASP A 91 -2.72 -9.90 -6.61
C ASP A 91 -2.89 -8.96 -5.41
N PHE A 92 -1.91 -8.10 -5.13
CA PHE A 92 -2.04 -7.06 -4.10
C PHE A 92 -3.25 -6.14 -4.35
N VAL A 93 -3.38 -5.62 -5.57
CA VAL A 93 -4.50 -4.73 -5.93
C VAL A 93 -5.85 -5.45 -5.84
N LEU A 94 -5.92 -6.70 -6.29
CA LEU A 94 -7.13 -7.52 -6.19
C LEU A 94 -7.49 -7.84 -4.74
N GLU A 95 -6.51 -8.04 -3.88
CA GLU A 95 -6.71 -8.20 -2.44
C GLU A 95 -7.34 -6.95 -1.81
N MET A 96 -6.77 -5.76 -2.06
CA MET A 96 -7.34 -4.49 -1.57
C MET A 96 -8.75 -4.25 -2.08
N LYS A 97 -9.01 -4.62 -3.35
CA LYS A 97 -10.36 -4.57 -3.91
C LYS A 97 -11.32 -5.51 -3.18
N ARG A 98 -10.91 -6.76 -2.90
CA ARG A 98 -11.74 -7.71 -2.14
C ARG A 98 -12.06 -7.18 -0.75
N VAL A 99 -11.08 -6.62 -0.05
CA VAL A 99 -11.30 -5.97 1.26
C VAL A 99 -12.36 -4.87 1.14
N CYS A 100 -12.28 -4.00 0.13
CA CYS A 100 -13.30 -2.97 -0.11
C CYS A 100 -14.72 -3.52 -0.31
N GLU A 101 -14.85 -4.69 -0.93
CA GLU A 101 -16.12 -5.35 -1.22
C GLU A 101 -16.69 -6.12 -0.02
N THR A 102 -15.82 -6.64 0.85
CA THR A 102 -16.23 -7.48 2.00
C THR A 102 -16.35 -6.73 3.32
N LEU A 103 -15.83 -5.50 3.41
CA LEU A 103 -15.92 -4.67 4.61
C LEU A 103 -17.37 -4.47 5.06
N THR A 104 -17.66 -4.86 6.31
CA THR A 104 -18.99 -4.70 6.90
C THR A 104 -19.16 -3.34 7.57
N SER A 105 -20.41 -2.93 7.81
CA SER A 105 -20.70 -1.71 8.56
C SER A 105 -20.19 -1.77 10.00
N GLU A 106 -20.20 -2.95 10.61
CA GLU A 106 -19.66 -3.19 11.96
C GLU A 106 -18.14 -2.99 11.99
N GLN A 107 -17.41 -3.65 11.09
CA GLN A 107 -15.96 -3.47 10.96
C GLN A 107 -15.60 -2.01 10.68
N THR A 108 -16.34 -1.36 9.77
CA THR A 108 -16.14 0.05 9.44
C THR A 108 -16.31 0.94 10.68
N THR A 109 -17.31 0.66 11.50
CA THR A 109 -17.57 1.44 12.73
C THR A 109 -16.50 1.19 13.78
N SER A 110 -16.10 -0.08 13.97
CA SER A 110 -15.02 -0.47 14.87
C SER A 110 -13.71 0.26 14.53
N VAL A 111 -13.30 0.19 13.27
CA VAL A 111 -12.08 0.85 12.78
C VAL A 111 -12.13 2.36 12.99
N ARG A 112 -13.25 3.02 12.67
CA ARG A 112 -13.40 4.47 12.87
C ARG A 112 -13.26 4.87 14.34
N ASN A 113 -13.83 4.07 15.24
CA ASN A 113 -13.70 4.29 16.67
C ASN A 113 -12.26 4.11 17.14
N LEU A 114 -11.52 3.12 16.62
CA LEU A 114 -10.10 2.96 16.95
C LEU A 114 -9.30 4.20 16.53
N VAL A 115 -9.49 4.66 15.28
CA VAL A 115 -8.75 5.80 14.73
C VAL A 115 -9.08 7.12 15.45
N SER A 116 -10.30 7.31 15.96
CA SER A 116 -10.65 8.53 16.71
C SER A 116 -9.96 8.65 18.07
N HIS A 117 -9.32 7.57 18.54
CA HIS A 117 -8.59 7.53 19.82
C HIS A 117 -7.07 7.40 19.64
N LEU A 118 -6.58 7.47 18.39
CA LEU A 118 -5.15 7.63 18.06
C LEU A 118 -4.75 9.11 18.15
#